data_AF-A0A7L1N239-F1
#
_entry.id   AF-A0A7L1N239-F1
#
_cell.length_a   1.000
_cell.length_b   1.000
_cell.length_c   1.000
_cell.angle_alpha   90.00
_cell.angle_beta   90.00
_cell.angle_gamma   90.00
#
_symmetry.space_group_name_H-M   'P 1'
#
loop_
_entity.id
_entity.type
_entity.pdbx_description
1 polymer ?
#
loop_
_entity_poly.entity_id
_entity_poly.type
_entity_poly.pdbx_seq_one_letter_code
_entity_poly.pdbx_strand_id
1 'polypeptide(L)'
;VRWYQTLIHLLKGNIGTGLLGLPLAVKNAGILLGPLSLLVMGVVAVHCMGILVNCAHHFCRRFQKQFLDYGGVAVYGLESTPVSCLRTYAVWGRRIVGLFLIITQLGFCCVYFVFLADNVKQV
;
A
#
# COMPACT_ATOMS: atom_id res chain seq x y z
N VAL A 1 -7.42 9.12 -24.53
CA VAL A 1 -8.52 8.23 -24.08
C VAL A 1 -8.05 7.07 -23.20
N ARG A 2 -7.09 6.22 -23.63
CA ARG A 2 -6.60 5.06 -22.84
C ARG A 2 -6.09 5.41 -21.42
N TRP A 3 -5.24 6.43 -21.28
CA TRP A 3 -4.71 6.86 -19.98
C TRP A 3 -5.79 7.26 -18.97
N TYR A 4 -6.83 7.96 -19.45
CA TYR A 4 -7.93 8.43 -18.61
C TYR A 4 -8.77 7.25 -18.10
N GLN A 5 -8.99 6.25 -18.95
CA GLN A 5 -9.71 5.03 -18.59
C GLN A 5 -8.92 4.22 -17.56
N THR A 6 -7.61 4.04 -17.75
CA THR A 6 -6.73 3.38 -16.76
C THR A 6 -6.73 4.13 -15.43
N LEU A 7 -6.68 5.46 -15.44
CA LEU A 7 -6.80 6.30 -14.25
C LEU A 7 -8.13 6.08 -13.54
N ILE A 8 -9.26 6.07 -14.24
CA ILE A 8 -10.58 5.83 -13.65
C ILE A 8 -10.65 4.44 -13.03
N HIS A 9 -10.12 3.41 -13.69
CA HIS A 9 -10.10 2.05 -13.13
C HIS A 9 -9.25 1.97 -11.86
N LEU A 10 -8.08 2.63 -11.85
CA LEU A 10 -7.22 2.70 -10.67
C LEU A 10 -7.86 3.51 -9.53
N LEU A 11 -8.51 4.62 -9.85
CA LEU A 11 -9.25 5.46 -8.90
C LEU A 11 -10.41 4.68 -8.29
N LYS A 12 -11.22 4.00 -9.12
CA LYS A 12 -12.36 3.21 -8.64
C LYS A 12 -11.90 2.02 -7.79
N GLY A 13 -10.73 1.45 -8.07
CA GLY A 13 -10.11 0.39 -7.26
C GLY A 13 -9.48 0.87 -5.96
N ASN A 14 -8.99 2.12 -5.89
CA ASN A 14 -8.39 2.70 -4.68
C ASN A 14 -9.39 3.49 -3.80
N ILE A 15 -10.48 4.00 -4.38
CA ILE A 15 -11.59 4.58 -3.61
C ILE A 15 -12.31 3.43 -2.91
N GLY A 16 -11.82 3.09 -1.72
CA GLY A 16 -12.41 2.11 -0.82
C GLY A 16 -13.22 2.76 0.30
N THR A 17 -13.77 1.92 1.18
CA THR A 17 -14.50 2.32 2.40
C THR A 17 -13.66 3.12 3.38
N GLY A 18 -12.33 3.10 3.25
CA GLY A 18 -11.43 3.98 3.98
C GLY A 18 -11.81 5.45 3.83
N LEU A 19 -12.27 5.89 2.65
CA LEU A 19 -12.68 7.27 2.40
C LEU A 19 -13.93 7.67 3.22
N LEU A 20 -14.80 6.71 3.51
CA LEU A 20 -16.02 6.92 4.30
C LEU A 20 -15.72 7.01 5.80
N GLY A 21 -14.64 6.37 6.26
CA GLY A 21 -14.14 6.47 7.63
C GLY A 21 -13.25 7.70 7.89
N LEU A 22 -12.65 8.31 6.85
CA LEU A 22 -11.83 9.52 6.95
C LEU A 22 -12.54 10.70 7.66
N PRO A 23 -13.78 11.09 7.32
CA PRO A 23 -14.45 12.21 7.99
C PRO A 23 -14.69 11.94 9.49
N LEU A 24 -14.97 10.69 9.88
CA LEU A 24 -15.10 10.30 11.28
C LEU A 24 -13.76 10.40 12.02
N ALA A 25 -12.67 9.98 11.38
CA ALA A 25 -11.31 10.11 11.92
C ALA A 25 -10.91 11.59 12.09
N VAL A 26 -11.19 12.45 11.10
CA VAL A 26 -10.93 13.90 11.17
C VAL A 26 -11.77 14.56 12.27
N LYS A 27 -13.05 14.18 12.40
CA LYS A 27 -13.92 14.68 13.47
C LYS A 27 -13.35 14.36 14.86
N ASN A 28 -12.80 13.15 15.06
CA ASN A 28 -12.23 12.74 16.34
C ASN A 28 -10.80 13.28 16.60
N ALA A 29 -10.01 13.52 15.55
CA ALA A 29 -8.66 14.10 15.67
C ALA A 29 -8.69 15.65 15.80
N GLY A 30 -9.81 16.28 15.47
CA GLY A 30 -9.99 17.73 15.44
C GLY A 30 -9.85 18.30 14.02
N ILE A 31 -10.63 19.34 13.73
CA ILE A 31 -10.75 19.94 12.38
C ILE A 31 -9.42 20.45 11.81
N LEU A 32 -8.47 20.85 12.65
CA LEU A 32 -7.17 21.35 12.20
C LEU A 32 -6.10 20.23 12.11
N LEU A 33 -6.05 19.33 13.10
CA LEU A 33 -5.04 18.26 13.17
C LEU A 33 -5.39 17.08 12.25
N GLY A 34 -6.66 16.81 12.00
CA GLY A 34 -7.12 15.74 11.11
C GLY A 34 -6.63 15.90 9.66
N PRO A 35 -6.94 17.02 8.98
CA PRO A 35 -6.49 17.24 7.61
C PRO A 35 -4.97 17.36 7.50
N LEU A 36 -4.33 18.00 8.49
CA LEU A 36 -2.87 18.16 8.52
C LEU A 36 -2.16 16.80 8.62
N SER A 37 -2.59 15.93 9.54
CA SER A 37 -2.01 14.59 9.70
C SER A 37 -2.28 13.68 8.49
N LEU A 38 -3.47 13.76 7.88
CA LEU A 38 -3.79 13.06 6.64
C LEU A 38 -2.90 13.50 5.48
N LEU A 39 -2.65 14.80 5.34
CA LEU A 39 -1.77 15.32 4.30
C LEU A 39 -0.33 14.86 4.49
N VAL A 40 0.18 14.90 5.72
CA VAL A 40 1.53 14.40 6.06
C VAL A 40 1.65 12.90 5.76
N MET A 41 0.69 12.08 6.19
CA MET A 41 0.69 10.65 5.90
C MET A 41 0.61 10.35 4.40
N GLY A 42 -0.17 11.13 3.64
CA GLY A 42 -0.25 11.03 2.19
C GLY A 42 1.09 11.32 1.51
N VAL A 43 1.78 12.40 1.91
CA VAL A 43 3.11 12.74 1.36
C VAL A 43 4.13 11.64 1.65
N VAL A 44 4.17 11.15 2.90
CA VAL A 44 5.08 10.06 3.30
C VAL A 44 4.78 8.77 2.52
N ALA A 45 3.51 8.41 2.37
CA ALA A 45 3.11 7.22 1.62
C ALA A 45 3.51 7.31 0.13
N VAL A 46 3.26 8.44 -0.51
CA VAL A 46 3.66 8.67 -1.92
C VAL A 46 5.17 8.62 -2.07
N HIS A 47 5.92 9.23 -1.15
CA HIS A 47 7.38 9.18 -1.16
C HIS A 47 7.91 7.74 -1.03
N CYS A 48 7.34 6.96 -0.10
CA CYS A 48 7.68 5.55 0.09
C CYS A 48 7.39 4.71 -1.17
N MET A 49 6.20 4.87 -1.76
CA MET A 49 5.86 4.18 -3.01
C MET A 49 6.80 4.57 -4.16
N GLY A 50 7.19 5.84 -4.25
CA GLY A 50 8.14 6.32 -5.27
C GLY A 50 9.49 5.62 -5.17
N ILE A 51 10.06 5.52 -3.96
CA ILE A 51 11.30 4.78 -3.71
C ILE A 51 11.13 3.31 -4.10
N LEU A 52 10.04 2.69 -3.66
CA LEU A 52 9.79 1.28 -3.92
C LEU A 52 9.68 0.97 -5.42
N VAL A 53 8.94 1.80 -6.18
CA VAL A 53 8.80 1.65 -7.64
C VAL A 53 10.14 1.86 -8.33
N ASN A 54 10.94 2.85 -7.89
CA ASN A 54 12.26 3.08 -8.47
C ASN A 54 13.20 1.88 -8.25
N CYS A 55 13.19 1.30 -7.04
CA CYS A 55 13.90 0.07 -6.73
C CYS A 55 13.41 -1.11 -7.59
N ALA A 56 12.08 -1.29 -7.71
CA ALA A 56 11.48 -2.33 -8.54
C ALA A 56 11.93 -2.20 -10.00
N HIS A 57 11.91 -0.99 -10.55
CA HIS A 57 12.31 -0.71 -11.93
C HIS A 57 13.79 -0.98 -12.15
N HIS A 58 14.65 -0.59 -11.19
CA HIS A 58 16.07 -0.90 -11.20
C HIS A 58 16.32 -2.40 -11.25
N PHE A 59 15.63 -3.19 -10.42
CA PHE A 59 15.77 -4.64 -10.39
C PHE A 59 15.16 -5.33 -11.61
N CYS A 60 14.01 -4.88 -12.13
CA CYS A 60 13.45 -5.40 -13.38
C CYS A 60 14.44 -5.25 -14.55
N ARG A 61 15.11 -4.09 -14.66
CA ARG A 61 16.16 -3.86 -15.67
C ARG A 61 17.37 -4.75 -15.46
N ARG A 62 17.86 -4.86 -14.22
CA ARG A 62 19.07 -5.61 -13.88
C ARG A 62 18.92 -7.12 -14.05
N PHE A 63 17.76 -7.67 -13.68
CA PHE A 63 17.49 -9.12 -13.72
C PHE A 63 16.65 -9.56 -14.93
N GLN A 64 16.39 -8.65 -15.89
CA GLN A 64 15.61 -8.91 -17.12
C GLN A 64 14.25 -9.57 -16.85
N LYS A 65 13.54 -9.10 -15.82
CA LYS A 65 12.19 -9.57 -15.46
C LYS A 65 11.16 -8.56 -15.94
N GLN A 66 10.07 -9.02 -16.56
CA GLN A 66 9.02 -8.12 -17.06
C GLN A 66 8.27 -7.42 -15.91
N PHE A 67 8.04 -8.10 -14.78
CA PHE A 67 7.38 -7.54 -13.60
C PHE A 67 7.92 -8.17 -12.32
N LEU A 68 8.11 -7.36 -11.28
CA LEU A 68 8.47 -7.79 -9.93
C LEU A 68 7.32 -7.49 -8.97
N ASP A 69 6.90 -8.50 -8.21
CA ASP A 69 5.95 -8.34 -7.12
C ASP A 69 6.60 -7.64 -5.91
N TYR A 70 5.82 -7.03 -5.01
CA TYR A 70 6.30 -6.36 -3.79
C TYR A 70 7.25 -7.23 -2.98
N GLY A 71 6.89 -8.51 -2.78
CA GLY A 71 7.75 -9.46 -2.09
C GLY A 71 9.01 -9.82 -2.89
N GLY A 72 8.95 -9.77 -4.22
CA GLY A 72 10.10 -9.95 -5.10
C GLY A 72 11.09 -8.78 -5.00
N VAL A 73 10.60 -7.54 -5.02
CA VAL A 73 11.42 -6.33 -4.84
C VAL A 73 12.17 -6.38 -3.51
N ALA A 74 11.50 -6.84 -2.44
CA ALA A 74 12.14 -7.01 -1.13
C ALA A 74 13.26 -8.07 -1.13
N VAL A 75 13.04 -9.22 -1.77
CA VAL A 75 14.07 -10.27 -1.91
C VAL A 75 15.28 -9.74 -2.66
N TYR A 76 15.07 -9.19 -3.86
CA TYR A 76 16.16 -8.70 -4.69
C TYR A 76 16.89 -7.51 -4.06
N GLY A 77 16.17 -6.68 -3.29
CA GLY A 77 16.76 -5.62 -2.46
C GLY A 77 17.68 -6.18 -1.38
N LEU A 78 17.24 -7.19 -0.64
CA LEU A 78 18.06 -7.84 0.39
C LEU A 78 19.25 -8.60 -0.22
N GLU A 79 19.07 -9.28 -1.36
CA GLU A 79 20.14 -9.99 -2.06
C GLU A 79 21.20 -9.07 -2.65
N SER A 80 20.82 -7.85 -3.03
CA SER A 80 21.75 -6.83 -3.55
C SER A 80 22.60 -6.17 -2.46
N THR A 81 22.37 -6.51 -1.19
CA THR A 81 23.10 -5.93 -0.05
C THR A 81 24.39 -6.73 0.22
N PRO A 82 25.54 -6.08 0.47
CA PRO A 82 26.84 -6.76 0.66
C PRO A 82 26.95 -7.60 1.95
N VAL A 83 25.95 -7.58 2.83
CA VAL A 83 25.99 -8.31 4.11
C VAL A 83 25.42 -9.73 3.95
N SER A 84 26.28 -10.73 4.17
CA SER A 84 25.93 -12.16 4.01
C SER A 84 24.74 -12.61 4.85
N CYS A 85 24.49 -11.97 5.99
CA CYS A 85 23.35 -12.25 6.85
C CYS A 85 22.02 -11.93 6.13
N LEU A 86 21.86 -10.70 5.61
CA LEU A 86 20.62 -10.29 4.93
C LEU A 86 20.36 -11.11 3.66
N ARG A 87 21.42 -11.53 2.96
CA ARG A 87 21.28 -12.40 1.77
C ARG A 87 20.60 -13.73 2.10
N THR A 88 20.95 -14.35 3.23
CA THR A 88 20.31 -15.58 3.70
C THR A 88 18.85 -15.37 4.13
N TYR A 89 18.55 -14.19 4.69
CA TYR A 89 17.18 -13.82 5.11
C TYR A 89 16.31 -13.24 3.99
N ALA A 90 16.80 -13.15 2.75
CA ALA A 90 16.04 -12.57 1.64
C ALA A 90 14.69 -13.28 1.41
N VAL A 91 14.65 -14.61 1.50
CA VAL A 91 13.43 -15.42 1.37
C VAL A 91 12.43 -15.12 2.50
N TRP A 92 12.92 -14.83 3.71
CA TRP A 92 12.09 -14.39 4.83
C TRP A 92 11.48 -13.01 4.56
N GLY A 93 12.24 -12.10 3.95
CA GLY A 93 11.74 -10.79 3.52
C GLY A 93 10.49 -10.89 2.66
N ARG A 94 10.46 -11.80 1.68
CA ARG A 94 9.26 -12.07 0.86
C ARG A 94 8.04 -12.46 1.70
N ARG A 95 8.24 -13.39 2.64
CA ARG A 95 7.16 -13.90 3.49
C ARG A 95 6.63 -12.81 4.40
N ILE A 96 7.51 -12.01 4.99
CA ILE A 96 7.13 -10.90 5.86
C ILE A 96 6.29 -9.87 5.07
N VAL A 97 6.78 -9.42 3.91
CA VAL A 97 6.02 -8.47 3.07
C VAL A 97 4.67 -9.05 2.65
N GLY A 98 4.64 -10.32 2.23
CA GLY A 98 3.38 -11.01 1.90
C GLY A 98 2.40 -11.06 3.07
N LEU A 99 2.87 -11.38 4.28
CA LEU A 99 2.04 -11.38 5.49
C LEU A 99 1.51 -9.98 5.82
N PHE A 100 2.35 -8.95 5.75
CA PHE A 100 1.91 -7.56 5.97
C PHE A 100 0.84 -7.12 4.96
N LEU A 101 0.99 -7.49 3.69
CA LEU A 101 -0.01 -7.20 2.65
C LEU A 101 -1.34 -7.93 2.91
N ILE A 102 -1.28 -9.21 3.31
CA ILE A 102 -2.48 -9.99 3.67
C ILE A 102 -3.18 -9.36 4.88
N ILE A 103 -2.44 -9.02 5.94
CA ILE A 103 -2.99 -8.36 7.13
C ILE A 103 -3.66 -7.04 6.74
N THR A 104 -3.02 -6.25 5.88
CA THR A 104 -3.57 -4.98 5.39
C THR A 104 -4.87 -5.20 4.61
N GLN A 105 -4.91 -6.21 3.74
CA GLN A 105 -6.11 -6.56 2.97
C GLN A 105 -7.25 -7.06 3.85
N LEU A 106 -6.94 -7.88 4.86
CA LEU A 106 -7.91 -8.30 5.86
C LEU A 106 -8.46 -7.10 6.64
N GLY A 107 -7.61 -6.15 7.01
CA GLY A 107 -8.03 -4.88 7.63
C GLY A 107 -9.04 -4.11 6.76
N PHE A 108 -8.77 -3.98 5.45
CA PHE A 108 -9.72 -3.36 4.53
C PHE A 108 -11.05 -4.11 4.44
N CYS A 109 -11.02 -5.44 4.41
CA CYS A 109 -12.23 -6.26 4.43
C CYS A 109 -13.02 -6.07 5.73
N CYS A 110 -12.36 -6.06 6.88
CA CYS A 110 -13.00 -5.82 8.18
C CYS A 110 -13.71 -4.46 8.22
N VAL A 111 -13.03 -3.38 7.83
CA VAL A 111 -13.62 -2.03 7.80
C VAL A 111 -14.79 -1.96 6.82
N TYR A 112 -14.69 -2.65 5.67
CA TYR A 112 -15.79 -2.77 4.73
C TYR A 112 -17.03 -3.42 5.34
N PHE A 113 -16.87 -4.56 6.02
CA PHE A 113 -17.99 -5.25 6.69
C PHE A 113 -18.64 -4.41 7.79
N VAL A 114 -17.84 -3.73 8.61
CA VAL A 114 -18.36 -2.83 9.66
C VAL A 114 -19.20 -1.72 9.04
N PHE A 115 -18.65 -1.05 8.02
CA PHE A 115 -19.38 0.02 7.33
C PHE A 115 -20.67 -0.49 6.68
N LEU A 116 -20.63 -1.66 6.03
CA LEU A 116 -21.82 -2.29 5.46
C LEU A 116 -22.88 -2.57 6.53
N ALA A 117 -22.48 -3.12 7.68
CA ALA A 117 -23.38 -3.42 8.78
C ALA A 117 -24.05 -2.15 9.35
N ASP A 118 -23.30 -1.07 9.52
CA ASP A 118 -23.86 0.22 9.97
C ASP A 118 -24.88 0.80 8.97
N ASN A 119 -24.61 0.67 7.66
CA ASN A 119 -25.53 1.13 6.63
C ASN A 119 -26.81 0.27 6.56
N VAL A 120 -26.71 -1.05 6.71
CA VAL A 120 -27.86 -1.96 6.71
C VAL A 120 -28.76 -1.75 7.94
N LYS A 121 -28.19 -1.31 9.07
CA LYS A 121 -28.95 -1.05 10.29
C LYS A 121 -29.63 0.33 10.31
N GLN A 122 -29.19 1.26 9.46
CA GLN A 122 -29.77 2.60 9.31
C GLN A 122 -30.94 2.66 8.32
N VAL A 123 -31.10 1.63 7.47
CA VAL A 123 -32.27 1.43 6.60
C VAL A 123 -33.31 0.56 7.28
#